data_AF-A9KN62-F1
#
_entry.id   AF-A9KN62-F1
#
_cell.length_a   1.000
_cell.length_b   1.000
_cell.length_c   1.000
_cell.angle_alpha   90.00
_cell.angle_beta   90.00
_cell.angle_gamma   90.00
#
_symmetry.space_group_name_H-M   'P 1'
#
loop_
_entity.id
_entity.type
_entity.pdbx_description
1 polymer ?
#
loop_
_entity_poly.entity_id
_entity_poly.type
_entity_poly.pdbx_seq_one_letter_code
_entity_poly.pdbx_strand_id
1 'polypeptide(L)'
;MEDNQIELITRMVLNVLQEKQSGKTGFAVPVGVSARHLHLTQDHVEQLFGKGYELTKKKDLMGGQFAANETVTIVGLKLRAIENVRILGPVRKASQVEVSATDAIKLGVKIPIRESGNIKGSAPIAVVGPKGAIYLDEGCIIAKRHIHMSPTDASTAGVKDGDIVSVKVDDERETVFHQVQIRVDSSFTLEMHIDTDEANAAKITCGQIVTIL
;
A
#
# COMPACT_ATOMS: atom_id res chain seq x y z
N MET A 1 -20.39 18.74 0.84
CA MET A 1 -20.12 17.29 0.78
C MET A 1 -20.09 16.94 -0.69
N GLU A 2 -19.01 16.35 -1.16
CA GLU A 2 -18.89 15.97 -2.58
C GLU A 2 -19.77 14.76 -2.86
N ASP A 3 -20.43 14.70 -4.02
CA ASP A 3 -21.38 13.64 -4.38
C ASP A 3 -20.80 12.23 -4.19
N ASN A 4 -19.49 12.07 -4.44
CA ASN A 4 -18.76 10.83 -4.22
C ASN A 4 -18.78 10.36 -2.76
N GLN A 5 -18.73 11.28 -1.78
CA GLN A 5 -18.79 10.92 -0.36
C GLN A 5 -20.18 10.43 0.02
N ILE A 6 -21.24 11.07 -0.50
CA ILE A 6 -22.63 10.64 -0.25
C ILE A 6 -22.87 9.25 -0.83
N GLU A 7 -22.37 8.98 -2.04
CA GLU A 7 -22.49 7.67 -2.66
C GLU A 7 -21.74 6.59 -1.85
N LEU A 8 -20.52 6.89 -1.39
CA LEU A 8 -19.74 5.97 -0.56
C LEU A 8 -20.46 5.65 0.75
N ILE A 9 -20.95 6.68 1.45
CA ILE A 9 -21.71 6.54 2.71
C ILE A 9 -22.98 5.73 2.48
N THR A 10 -23.72 6.02 1.41
CA THR A 10 -24.98 5.32 1.10
C THR A 10 -24.73 3.83 0.83
N ARG A 11 -23.69 3.50 0.05
CA ARG A 11 -23.29 2.10 -0.19
C ARG A 11 -22.87 1.41 1.11
N MET A 12 -22.10 2.08 1.97
CA MET A 12 -21.72 1.53 3.28
C MET A 12 -22.94 1.21 4.16
N VAL A 13 -23.92 2.12 4.24
CA VAL A 13 -25.13 1.91 5.04
C VAL A 13 -25.98 0.77 4.48
N LEU A 14 -26.16 0.70 3.16
CA LEU A 14 -26.94 -0.37 2.52
C LEU A 14 -26.30 -1.75 2.74
N ASN A 15 -24.98 -1.86 2.64
CA ASN A 15 -24.27 -3.11 2.87
C ASN A 15 -24.43 -3.57 4.33
N VAL A 16 -24.25 -2.69 5.31
CA VAL A 16 -24.43 -3.03 6.74
C VAL A 16 -25.87 -3.47 7.03
N LEU A 17 -26.88 -2.84 6.39
CA LEU A 17 -28.27 -3.23 6.56
C LEU A 17 -28.57 -4.60 5.92
N GLN A 18 -28.01 -4.91 4.75
CA GLN A 18 -28.15 -6.22 4.10
C GLN A 18 -27.41 -7.33 4.86
N GLU A 19 -26.23 -7.05 5.43
CA GLU A 19 -25.46 -8.01 6.23
C GLU A 19 -26.16 -8.33 7.55
N LYS A 20 -26.72 -7.31 8.23
CA LYS A 20 -27.58 -7.53 9.42
C LYS A 20 -28.82 -8.36 9.11
N GLN A 21 -29.41 -8.21 7.93
CA GLN A 21 -30.58 -9.00 7.52
C GLN A 21 -30.22 -10.42 7.08
N SER A 22 -29.03 -10.65 6.55
CA SER A 22 -28.59 -11.96 6.02
C SER A 22 -27.84 -12.83 7.03
N GLY A 23 -27.56 -12.33 8.24
CA GLY A 23 -26.81 -13.07 9.26
C GLY A 23 -25.36 -13.34 8.87
N LYS A 24 -24.84 -12.68 7.82
CA LYS A 24 -23.43 -12.76 7.41
C LYS A 24 -22.61 -11.88 8.35
N THR A 25 -21.90 -12.50 9.28
CA THR A 25 -21.14 -11.88 10.39
C THR A 25 -19.75 -11.36 9.99
N GLY A 26 -19.63 -10.75 8.81
CA GLY A 26 -18.34 -10.25 8.34
C GLY A 26 -18.08 -8.80 8.76
N PHE A 27 -16.81 -8.37 8.77
CA PHE A 27 -16.44 -6.97 8.98
C PHE A 27 -16.03 -6.33 7.65
N ALA A 28 -16.79 -5.32 7.20
CA ALA A 28 -16.58 -4.65 5.92
C ALA A 28 -15.37 -3.69 5.96
N VAL A 29 -14.51 -3.75 4.94
CA VAL A 29 -13.27 -2.98 4.85
C VAL A 29 -13.12 -2.43 3.42
N PRO A 30 -12.82 -1.13 3.22
CA PRO A 30 -12.49 -0.60 1.90
C PRO A 30 -11.07 -0.99 1.48
N VAL A 31 -10.86 -1.21 0.17
CA VAL A 31 -9.55 -1.58 -0.39
C VAL A 31 -8.84 -0.38 -1.00
N GLY A 32 -7.57 -0.19 -0.66
CA GLY A 32 -6.60 0.64 -1.37
C GLY A 32 -5.65 -0.22 -2.21
N VAL A 33 -5.67 -0.04 -3.53
CA VAL A 33 -4.71 -0.71 -4.43
C VAL A 33 -3.43 0.12 -4.51
N SER A 34 -2.34 -0.45 -3.99
CA SER A 34 -1.04 0.17 -3.95
C SER A 34 -0.29 -0.04 -5.26
N ALA A 35 -0.14 1.04 -6.03
CA ALA A 35 0.80 1.08 -7.13
C ALA A 35 2.25 1.13 -6.59
N ARG A 36 3.21 0.79 -7.46
CA ARG A 36 4.64 0.92 -7.17
C ARG A 36 5.00 2.30 -6.63
N HIS A 37 5.73 2.34 -5.54
CA HIS A 37 6.10 3.60 -4.88
C HIS A 37 7.36 3.44 -4.02
N LEU A 38 7.91 4.56 -3.55
CA LEU A 38 9.04 4.58 -2.64
C LEU A 38 8.76 5.46 -1.43
N HIS A 39 9.36 5.09 -0.32
CA HIS A 39 9.60 5.96 0.82
C HIS A 39 11.08 6.31 0.86
N LEU A 40 11.41 7.56 1.22
CA LEU A 40 12.78 8.03 1.26
C LEU A 40 13.15 8.62 2.61
N THR A 41 14.42 8.51 2.98
CA THR A 41 15.04 9.34 4.02
C THR A 41 15.27 10.75 3.50
N GLN A 42 15.41 11.73 4.40
CA GLN A 42 15.75 13.11 4.00
C GLN A 42 17.08 13.15 3.23
N ASP A 43 18.08 12.41 3.69
CA ASP A 43 19.38 12.32 3.01
C ASP A 43 19.24 11.81 1.57
N HIS A 44 18.43 10.77 1.34
CA HIS A 44 18.17 10.28 -0.01
C HIS A 44 17.33 11.22 -0.86
N VAL A 45 16.39 11.98 -0.27
CA VAL A 45 15.70 13.07 -1.00
C VAL A 45 16.73 14.08 -1.50
N GLU A 46 17.67 14.49 -0.66
CA GLU A 46 18.68 15.48 -1.03
C GLU A 46 19.67 14.97 -2.08
N GLN A 47 20.07 13.70 -2.00
CA GLN A 47 20.91 13.09 -3.04
C GLN A 47 20.21 13.01 -4.40
N LEU A 48 18.89 12.76 -4.41
CA LEU A 48 18.12 12.57 -5.64
C LEU A 48 17.63 13.90 -6.26
N PHE A 49 17.30 14.89 -5.43
CA PHE A 49 16.65 16.15 -5.87
C PHE A 49 17.45 17.41 -5.57
N GLY A 50 18.56 17.31 -4.83
CA GLY A 50 19.44 18.41 -4.47
C GLY A 50 19.41 18.74 -2.97
N LYS A 51 20.50 19.32 -2.48
CA LYS A 51 20.67 19.67 -1.06
C LYS A 51 19.54 20.57 -0.54
N GLY A 52 19.01 20.22 0.63
CA GLY A 52 17.90 20.93 1.29
C GLY A 52 16.54 20.81 0.59
N TYR A 53 16.36 19.88 -0.35
CA TYR A 53 15.07 19.70 -1.03
C TYR A 53 14.03 19.09 -0.10
N GLU A 54 12.79 19.60 -0.18
CA GLU A 54 11.62 19.05 0.52
C GLU A 54 10.58 18.55 -0.49
N LEU A 55 10.03 17.37 -0.22
CA LEU A 55 8.99 16.77 -1.07
C LEU A 55 7.73 17.64 -1.09
N THR A 56 7.16 17.83 -2.29
CA THR A 56 5.96 18.65 -2.43
C THR A 56 4.70 17.78 -2.48
N LYS A 57 3.67 18.15 -1.71
CA LYS A 57 2.43 17.38 -1.64
C LYS A 57 1.66 17.41 -2.96
N LYS A 58 1.30 16.24 -3.48
CA LYS A 58 0.37 16.07 -4.62
C LYS A 58 -1.03 15.70 -4.17
N LYS A 59 -1.15 14.75 -3.24
CA LYS A 59 -2.43 14.22 -2.75
C LYS A 59 -2.27 13.67 -1.34
N ASP A 60 -3.21 13.98 -0.45
CA ASP A 60 -3.26 13.40 0.89
C ASP A 60 -3.59 11.90 0.85
N LEU A 61 -2.95 11.18 1.77
CA LEU A 61 -3.19 9.77 2.09
C LEU A 61 -3.54 9.67 3.58
N MET A 62 -3.84 8.46 4.06
CA MET A 62 -4.13 8.22 5.47
C MET A 62 -2.93 8.55 6.39
N GLY A 63 -3.20 8.78 7.67
CA GLY A 63 -2.17 8.95 8.70
C GLY A 63 -1.21 10.14 8.48
N GLY A 64 -1.69 11.20 7.82
CA GLY A 64 -0.87 12.37 7.49
C GLY A 64 0.19 12.12 6.40
N GLN A 65 0.17 10.94 5.76
CA GLN A 65 1.01 10.64 4.62
C GLN A 65 0.48 11.33 3.36
N PHE A 66 1.31 11.44 2.33
CA PHE A 66 0.92 12.02 1.05
C PHE A 66 1.66 11.38 -0.11
N ALA A 67 1.02 11.32 -1.27
CA ALA A 67 1.73 11.15 -2.53
C ALA A 67 2.41 12.48 -2.88
N ALA A 68 3.71 12.45 -3.17
CA ALA A 68 4.50 13.63 -3.52
C ALA A 68 4.39 13.95 -5.03
N ASN A 69 4.72 15.16 -5.50
CA ASN A 69 4.75 15.45 -6.94
C ASN A 69 5.97 14.81 -7.62
N GLU A 70 6.98 14.51 -6.83
CA GLU A 70 8.23 13.92 -7.27
C GLU A 70 8.04 12.45 -7.65
N THR A 71 8.71 12.08 -8.73
CA THR A 71 8.87 10.71 -9.18
C THR A 71 10.34 10.43 -9.45
N VAL A 72 10.69 9.15 -9.42
CA VAL A 72 12.03 8.65 -9.69
C VAL A 72 11.98 7.51 -10.69
N THR A 73 13.15 7.14 -11.21
CA THR A 73 13.33 5.92 -11.98
C THR A 73 14.02 4.89 -11.08
N ILE A 74 13.46 3.68 -10.99
CA ILE A 74 14.13 2.55 -10.33
C ILE A 74 14.74 1.64 -11.37
N VAL A 75 15.95 1.14 -11.10
CA VAL A 75 16.74 0.34 -12.04
C VAL A 75 17.19 -0.94 -11.34
N GLY A 76 16.84 -2.08 -11.94
CA GLY A 76 17.25 -3.39 -11.47
C GLY A 76 18.64 -3.81 -11.94
N LEU A 77 19.16 -4.91 -11.40
CA LEU A 77 20.52 -5.41 -11.66
C LEU A 77 20.81 -5.71 -13.14
N LYS A 78 19.78 -5.95 -13.95
CA LYS A 78 19.90 -6.18 -15.39
C LYS A 78 19.77 -4.89 -16.23
N LEU A 79 19.94 -3.72 -15.61
CA LEU A 79 19.77 -2.39 -16.20
C LEU A 79 18.38 -2.14 -16.80
N ARG A 80 17.38 -2.91 -16.36
CA ARG A 80 15.98 -2.68 -16.72
C ARG A 80 15.39 -1.67 -15.76
N ALA A 81 14.67 -0.70 -16.31
CA ALA A 81 14.17 0.44 -15.58
C ALA A 81 12.65 0.51 -15.54
N ILE A 82 12.13 1.11 -14.48
CA ILE A 82 10.76 1.56 -14.36
C ILE A 82 10.80 3.04 -14.00
N GLU A 83 10.27 3.88 -14.88
CA GLU A 83 10.21 5.32 -14.71
C GLU A 83 8.93 5.74 -13.99
N ASN A 84 8.86 7.00 -13.57
CA ASN A 84 7.68 7.63 -12.99
C ASN A 84 7.18 6.95 -11.71
N VAL A 85 8.08 6.36 -10.92
CA VAL A 85 7.72 5.74 -9.65
C VAL A 85 7.53 6.82 -8.59
N ARG A 86 6.36 6.82 -7.95
CA ARG A 86 5.91 7.86 -7.03
C ARG A 86 6.63 7.77 -5.68
N ILE A 87 7.00 8.91 -5.13
CA ILE A 87 7.45 8.98 -3.73
C ILE A 87 6.24 9.26 -2.82
N LEU A 88 6.17 8.54 -1.70
CA LEU A 88 5.22 8.80 -0.62
C LEU A 88 5.94 9.48 0.55
N GLY A 89 5.42 10.65 0.93
CA GLY A 89 5.87 11.44 2.07
C GLY A 89 4.99 11.25 3.32
N PRO A 90 5.40 11.80 4.48
CA PRO A 90 6.68 12.48 4.70
C PRO A 90 7.87 11.52 4.62
N VAL A 91 9.09 12.08 4.67
CA VAL A 91 10.31 11.26 4.73
C VAL A 91 10.28 10.29 5.92
N ARG A 92 10.82 9.09 5.71
CA ARG A 92 10.89 8.03 6.73
C ARG A 92 12.32 7.87 7.24
N LYS A 93 12.48 7.07 8.30
CA LYS A 93 13.80 6.74 8.89
C LYS A 93 14.64 5.82 7.98
N ALA A 94 14.00 5.11 7.05
CA ALA A 94 14.66 4.23 6.09
C ALA A 94 14.01 4.39 4.71
N SER A 95 14.82 4.26 3.67
CA SER A 95 14.33 4.20 2.29
C SER A 95 13.85 2.80 1.96
N GLN A 96 12.75 2.73 1.22
CA GLN A 96 12.11 1.49 0.83
C GLN A 96 11.43 1.66 -0.53
N VAL A 97 11.48 0.62 -1.34
CA VAL A 97 10.83 0.53 -2.64
C VAL A 97 9.83 -0.60 -2.60
N GLU A 98 8.56 -0.28 -2.85
CA GLU A 98 7.47 -1.25 -2.90
C GLU A 98 7.03 -1.42 -4.36
N VAL A 99 7.06 -2.65 -4.84
CA VAL A 99 6.70 -3.02 -6.22
C VAL A 99 5.86 -4.29 -6.25
N SER A 100 5.22 -4.59 -7.39
CA SER A 100 4.54 -5.87 -7.57
C SER A 100 5.50 -6.98 -8.04
N ALA A 101 5.03 -8.23 -8.06
CA ALA A 101 5.80 -9.35 -8.61
C ALA A 101 6.06 -9.17 -10.14
N THR A 102 5.10 -8.63 -10.87
CA THR A 102 5.24 -8.25 -12.28
C THR A 102 6.38 -7.25 -12.47
N ASP A 103 6.49 -6.27 -11.59
CA ASP A 103 7.58 -5.29 -11.61
C ASP A 103 8.93 -5.92 -11.27
N ALA A 104 8.96 -6.86 -10.33
CA ALA A 104 10.17 -7.62 -10.03
C ALA A 104 10.72 -8.35 -11.27
N ILE A 105 9.83 -8.98 -12.05
CA ILE A 105 10.17 -9.64 -13.31
C ILE A 105 10.73 -8.62 -14.32
N LYS A 106 10.07 -7.46 -14.44
CA LYS A 106 10.53 -6.38 -15.33
C LYS A 106 11.91 -5.87 -14.93
N LEU A 107 12.17 -5.64 -13.64
CA LEU A 107 13.47 -5.19 -13.13
C LEU A 107 14.54 -6.28 -13.21
N GLY A 108 14.15 -7.54 -13.31
CA GLY A 108 15.07 -8.67 -13.31
C GLY A 108 15.72 -8.92 -11.95
N VAL A 109 14.99 -8.59 -10.87
CA VAL A 109 15.44 -8.69 -9.48
C VAL A 109 14.55 -9.68 -8.75
N LYS A 110 15.13 -10.55 -7.92
CA LYS A 110 14.36 -11.45 -7.03
C LYS A 110 13.95 -10.66 -5.79
N ILE A 111 12.71 -10.19 -5.76
CA ILE A 111 12.20 -9.32 -4.70
C ILE A 111 11.32 -10.14 -3.75
N PRO A 112 11.61 -10.16 -2.43
CA PRO A 112 10.83 -10.93 -1.47
C PRO A 112 9.55 -10.20 -1.04
N ILE A 113 8.54 -10.98 -0.65
CA ILE A 113 7.38 -10.46 0.06
C ILE A 113 7.79 -10.11 1.50
N ARG A 114 7.49 -8.87 1.93
CA ARG A 114 7.82 -8.35 3.26
C ARG A 114 6.76 -7.38 3.76
N GLU A 115 6.73 -7.23 5.07
CA GLU A 115 5.98 -6.15 5.72
C GLU A 115 6.67 -4.81 5.45
N SER A 116 5.89 -3.76 5.19
CA SER A 116 6.44 -2.42 5.02
C SER A 116 7.17 -1.99 6.30
N GLY A 117 8.43 -1.61 6.18
CA GLY A 117 9.37 -1.35 7.28
C GLY A 117 10.34 -2.50 7.59
N ASN A 118 10.05 -3.73 7.13
CA ASN A 118 10.95 -4.89 7.29
C ASN A 118 11.79 -5.11 6.02
N ILE A 119 12.80 -4.25 5.84
CA ILE A 119 13.66 -4.25 4.65
C ILE A 119 14.95 -5.07 4.79
N LYS A 120 15.26 -5.59 5.98
CA LYS A 120 16.51 -6.31 6.21
C LYS A 120 16.61 -7.55 5.32
N GLY A 121 17.71 -7.67 4.58
CA GLY A 121 17.94 -8.75 3.61
C GLY A 121 16.94 -8.76 2.45
N SER A 122 16.29 -7.63 2.17
CA SER A 122 15.47 -7.46 0.97
C SER A 122 16.33 -7.17 -0.26
N ALA A 123 15.70 -7.03 -1.43
CA ALA A 123 16.45 -6.94 -2.66
C ALA A 123 17.13 -5.57 -2.83
N PRO A 124 18.33 -5.52 -3.46
CA PRO A 124 18.96 -4.26 -3.81
C PRO A 124 18.26 -3.60 -5.00
N ILE A 125 18.35 -2.27 -5.07
CA ILE A 125 17.80 -1.49 -6.19
C ILE A 125 18.54 -0.15 -6.33
N ALA A 126 18.77 0.28 -7.57
CA ALA A 126 19.23 1.65 -7.83
C ALA A 126 18.03 2.58 -8.04
N VAL A 127 18.11 3.79 -7.50
CA VAL A 127 17.08 4.83 -7.63
C VAL A 127 17.73 6.07 -8.23
N VAL A 128 17.14 6.59 -9.30
CA VAL A 128 17.67 7.72 -10.08
C VAL A 128 16.66 8.86 -10.03
N GLY A 129 17.13 10.01 -9.53
CA GLY A 129 16.42 11.27 -9.50
C GLY A 129 17.05 12.29 -10.45
N PRO A 130 16.48 13.51 -10.54
CA PRO A 130 16.95 14.54 -11.48
C PRO A 130 18.33 15.12 -11.14
N LYS A 131 18.83 14.97 -9.90
CA LYS A 131 20.11 15.53 -9.44
C LYS A 131 21.14 14.48 -9.02
N GLY A 132 20.76 13.22 -8.95
CA GLY A 132 21.67 12.16 -8.53
C GLY A 132 21.02 10.79 -8.55
N ALA A 133 21.77 9.80 -8.09
CA ALA A 133 21.32 8.43 -7.97
C ALA A 133 21.83 7.85 -6.65
N ILE A 134 21.06 6.95 -6.07
CA ILE A 134 21.42 6.18 -4.89
C ILE A 134 21.35 4.70 -5.22
N TYR A 135 22.13 3.90 -4.50
CA TYR A 135 22.04 2.45 -4.51
C TYR A 135 21.63 1.97 -3.13
N LEU A 136 20.51 1.26 -3.07
CA LEU A 136 20.06 0.61 -1.85
C LEU A 136 20.55 -0.83 -1.88
N ASP A 137 21.46 -1.20 -0.97
CA ASP A 137 21.92 -2.59 -0.82
C ASP A 137 20.78 -3.52 -0.38
N GLU A 138 19.84 -2.97 0.39
CA GLU A 138 18.56 -3.56 0.75
C GLU A 138 17.51 -2.44 0.78
N GLY A 139 16.25 -2.77 0.51
CA GLY A 139 15.15 -1.80 0.52
C GLY A 139 14.02 -2.12 -0.44
N CYS A 140 14.23 -3.01 -1.42
CA CYS A 140 13.20 -3.33 -2.41
C CYS A 140 12.41 -4.58 -2.03
N ILE A 141 11.09 -4.43 -1.91
CA ILE A 141 10.16 -5.46 -1.44
C ILE A 141 8.90 -5.52 -2.30
N ILE A 142 8.21 -6.67 -2.25
CA ILE A 142 6.79 -6.77 -2.57
C ILE A 142 6.04 -6.62 -1.25
N ALA A 143 5.14 -5.65 -1.16
CA ALA A 143 4.43 -5.37 0.08
C ALA A 143 3.47 -6.52 0.41
N LYS A 144 3.58 -7.09 1.61
CA LYS A 144 2.64 -8.08 2.11
C LYS A 144 1.28 -7.40 2.32
N ARG A 145 0.21 -8.00 1.79
CA ARG A 145 -1.17 -7.56 2.01
C ARG A 145 -1.49 -7.38 3.50
N HIS A 146 -2.15 -6.29 3.86
CA HIS A 146 -2.47 -5.97 5.24
C HIS A 146 -3.70 -5.07 5.34
N ILE A 147 -4.27 -4.95 6.53
CA ILE A 147 -5.35 -4.00 6.84
C ILE A 147 -4.85 -3.06 7.91
N HIS A 148 -4.87 -1.77 7.58
CA HIS A 148 -4.69 -0.71 8.56
C HIS A 148 -5.99 -0.51 9.32
N MET A 149 -5.92 -0.43 10.64
CA MET A 149 -7.07 -0.21 11.52
C MET A 149 -6.72 0.77 12.64
N SER A 150 -7.68 1.61 13.03
CA SER A 150 -7.60 2.26 14.33
C SER A 150 -7.86 1.25 15.46
N PRO A 151 -7.48 1.53 16.72
CA PRO A 151 -7.82 0.66 17.85
C PRO A 151 -9.33 0.42 17.99
N THR A 152 -10.15 1.40 17.63
CA THR A 152 -11.62 1.30 17.64
C THR A 152 -12.12 0.34 16.56
N ASP A 153 -11.57 0.44 15.34
CA ASP A 153 -11.95 -0.47 14.24
C ASP A 153 -11.55 -1.91 14.56
N ALA A 154 -10.32 -2.11 15.07
CA ALA A 154 -9.83 -3.42 15.48
C ALA A 154 -10.71 -4.05 16.57
N SER A 155 -11.08 -3.28 17.59
CA SER A 155 -12.01 -3.73 18.63
C SER A 155 -13.40 -4.06 18.08
N THR A 156 -13.89 -3.31 17.09
CA THR A 156 -15.21 -3.53 16.48
C THR A 156 -15.20 -4.78 15.59
N ALA A 157 -14.09 -5.03 14.89
CA ALA A 157 -13.86 -6.23 14.10
C ALA A 157 -13.50 -7.47 14.94
N GLY A 158 -13.23 -7.31 16.23
CA GLY A 158 -12.83 -8.41 17.11
C GLY A 158 -11.41 -8.93 16.86
N VAL A 159 -10.52 -8.08 16.34
CA VAL A 159 -9.12 -8.42 16.01
C VAL A 159 -8.13 -7.54 16.78
N LYS A 160 -6.85 -7.91 16.78
CA LYS A 160 -5.75 -7.13 17.37
C LYS A 160 -4.57 -7.01 16.41
N ASP A 161 -3.64 -6.12 16.75
CA ASP A 161 -2.39 -5.95 16.00
C ASP A 161 -1.65 -7.27 15.82
N GLY A 162 -1.19 -7.54 14.59
CA GLY A 162 -0.46 -8.76 14.24
C GLY A 162 -1.34 -9.99 13.97
N ASP A 163 -2.66 -9.92 14.18
CA ASP A 163 -3.56 -11.00 13.78
C ASP A 163 -3.49 -11.23 12.26
N ILE A 164 -3.71 -12.49 11.85
CA ILE A 164 -3.78 -12.89 10.45
C ILE A 164 -5.21 -13.33 10.16
N VAL A 165 -5.85 -12.66 9.22
CA VAL A 165 -7.24 -12.91 8.84
C VAL A 165 -7.36 -13.39 7.39
N SER A 166 -8.56 -13.81 7.03
CA SER A 166 -8.95 -14.05 5.65
C SER A 166 -9.93 -12.96 5.20
N VAL A 167 -9.78 -12.50 3.97
CA VAL A 167 -10.65 -11.47 3.39
C VAL A 167 -11.30 -12.00 2.13
N LYS A 168 -12.62 -11.96 2.09
CA LYS A 168 -13.44 -12.35 0.94
C LYS A 168 -13.73 -11.15 0.05
N VAL A 169 -13.54 -11.37 -1.24
CA VAL A 169 -13.99 -10.51 -2.34
C VAL A 169 -15.16 -11.23 -3.01
N ASP A 170 -16.33 -10.59 -3.07
CA ASP A 170 -17.57 -11.18 -3.61
C ASP A 170 -17.95 -10.47 -4.92
N ASP A 171 -17.22 -10.78 -5.99
CA ASP A 171 -17.45 -10.25 -7.34
C ASP A 171 -17.27 -11.35 -8.42
N GLU A 172 -17.20 -10.97 -9.71
CA GLU A 172 -17.03 -11.92 -10.83
C GLU A 172 -15.76 -12.80 -10.70
N ARG A 173 -14.75 -12.33 -9.96
CA ARG A 173 -13.54 -13.08 -9.60
C ARG A 173 -13.50 -13.34 -8.10
N GLU A 174 -14.59 -13.90 -7.56
CA GLU A 174 -14.68 -14.29 -6.16
C GLU A 174 -13.38 -14.94 -5.67
N THR A 175 -12.75 -14.30 -4.69
CA THR A 175 -11.42 -14.66 -4.21
C THR A 175 -11.39 -14.48 -2.70
N VAL A 176 -10.76 -15.42 -2.01
CA VAL A 176 -10.42 -15.27 -0.59
C VAL A 176 -8.92 -15.08 -0.46
N PHE A 177 -8.51 -13.90 0.01
CA PHE A 177 -7.13 -13.67 0.42
C PHE A 177 -6.94 -14.19 1.83
N HIS A 178 -6.22 -15.29 1.96
CA HIS A 178 -5.62 -15.68 3.24
C HIS A 178 -4.36 -14.85 3.51
N GLN A 179 -3.82 -14.97 4.73
CA GLN A 179 -2.57 -14.33 5.15
C GLN A 179 -2.61 -12.79 5.13
N VAL A 180 -3.78 -12.20 5.41
CA VAL A 180 -3.93 -10.74 5.52
C VAL A 180 -3.60 -10.30 6.93
N GLN A 181 -2.57 -9.48 7.09
CA GLN A 181 -2.12 -9.04 8.41
C GLN A 181 -2.89 -7.81 8.89
N ILE A 182 -3.34 -7.84 10.14
CA ILE A 182 -3.89 -6.68 10.82
C ILE A 182 -2.75 -5.81 11.36
N ARG A 183 -2.82 -4.51 11.08
CA ARG A 183 -1.93 -3.48 11.62
C ARG A 183 -2.76 -2.42 12.32
N VAL A 184 -2.53 -2.23 13.61
CA VAL A 184 -3.30 -1.29 14.44
C VAL A 184 -2.43 -0.13 14.87
N ASP A 185 -2.84 1.08 14.54
CA ASP A 185 -2.21 2.32 15.01
C ASP A 185 -3.27 3.42 15.11
N SER A 186 -3.14 4.33 16.08
CA SER A 186 -4.06 5.45 16.26
C SER A 186 -4.13 6.41 15.06
N SER A 187 -3.08 6.44 14.22
CA SER A 187 -3.02 7.25 13.00
C SER A 187 -3.64 6.58 11.78
N PHE A 188 -4.02 5.30 11.87
CA PHE A 188 -4.57 4.56 10.75
C PHE A 188 -6.05 4.80 10.55
N THR A 189 -6.43 4.84 9.28
CA THR A 189 -7.82 4.74 8.83
C THR A 189 -8.05 3.33 8.31
N LEU A 190 -9.24 2.78 8.54
CA LEU A 190 -9.62 1.45 8.07
C LEU A 190 -9.44 1.32 6.56
N GLU A 191 -8.45 0.55 6.12
CA GLU A 191 -8.20 0.28 4.68
C GLU A 191 -7.35 -0.98 4.49
N MET A 192 -7.79 -1.89 3.61
CA MET A 192 -7.00 -3.04 3.17
C MET A 192 -6.06 -2.62 2.04
N HIS A 193 -4.76 -2.86 2.20
CA HIS A 193 -3.74 -2.57 1.20
C HIS A 193 -3.32 -3.86 0.50
N ILE A 194 -3.47 -3.87 -0.82
CA ILE A 194 -2.99 -4.93 -1.73
C ILE A 194 -2.20 -4.31 -2.88
N ASP A 195 -1.33 -5.08 -3.52
CA ASP A 195 -0.61 -4.60 -4.70
C ASP A 195 -1.44 -4.72 -5.99
N THR A 196 -0.91 -4.19 -7.09
CA THR A 196 -1.59 -4.24 -8.39
C THR A 196 -1.76 -5.65 -8.96
N ASP A 197 -0.87 -6.59 -8.66
CA ASP A 197 -0.99 -7.97 -9.16
C ASP A 197 -2.13 -8.69 -8.44
N GLU A 198 -2.23 -8.52 -7.11
CA GLU A 198 -3.32 -9.04 -6.29
C GLU A 198 -4.67 -8.46 -6.71
N ALA A 199 -4.73 -7.14 -6.91
CA ALA A 199 -5.94 -6.46 -7.38
C ALA A 199 -6.36 -6.95 -8.78
N ASN A 200 -5.42 -7.07 -9.72
CA ASN A 200 -5.71 -7.57 -11.06
C ASN A 200 -6.18 -9.03 -11.04
N ALA A 201 -5.58 -9.88 -10.19
CA ALA A 201 -5.95 -11.29 -10.08
C ALA A 201 -7.40 -11.46 -9.61
N ALA A 202 -7.82 -10.63 -8.65
CA ALA A 202 -9.14 -10.66 -8.01
C ALA A 202 -10.13 -9.61 -8.57
N LYS A 203 -9.81 -8.90 -9.66
CA LYS A 203 -10.64 -7.85 -10.28
C LYS A 203 -11.04 -6.69 -9.35
N ILE A 204 -10.20 -6.36 -8.38
CA ILE A 204 -10.50 -5.34 -7.35
C ILE A 204 -10.14 -3.94 -7.84
N THR A 205 -10.96 -2.97 -7.48
CA THR A 205 -10.70 -1.54 -7.68
C THR A 205 -10.55 -0.79 -6.34
N CYS A 206 -9.82 0.33 -6.34
CA CYS A 206 -9.73 1.18 -5.15
C CYS A 206 -11.12 1.63 -4.67
N GLY A 207 -11.36 1.58 -3.37
CA GLY A 207 -12.63 1.92 -2.74
C GLY A 207 -13.66 0.78 -2.74
N GLN A 208 -13.37 -0.36 -3.37
CA GLN A 208 -14.22 -1.55 -3.28
C GLN A 208 -14.25 -2.05 -1.84
N ILE A 209 -15.43 -2.50 -1.39
CA ILE A 209 -15.63 -3.06 -0.06
C ILE A 209 -15.43 -4.58 -0.13
N VAL A 210 -14.64 -5.10 0.79
CA VAL A 210 -14.39 -6.53 1.00
C VAL A 210 -14.72 -6.90 2.44
N THR A 211 -14.82 -8.19 2.73
CA THR A 211 -15.31 -8.67 4.02
C THR A 211 -14.25 -9.51 4.73
N ILE A 212 -13.86 -9.12 5.94
CA ILE A 212 -13.09 -10.00 6.83
C ILE A 212 -13.99 -11.16 7.25
N LEU A 213 -13.49 -12.39 7.08
CA LEU A 213 -14.15 -13.65 7.45
C LEU A 213 -13.86 -14.06 8.89
#